data_AF-A0A8T6YLS8-F1
#
_entry.id   AF-A0A8T6YLS8-F1
#
_cell.length_a   1.000
_cell.length_b   1.000
_cell.length_c   1.000
_cell.angle_alpha   90.00
_cell.angle_beta   90.00
_cell.angle_gamma   90.00
#
_symmetry.space_group_name_H-M   'P 1'
#
loop_
_entity.id
_entity.type
_entity.pdbx_description
1 polymer ?
#
loop_
_entity_poly.entity_id
_entity_poly.type
_entity_poly.pdbx_seq_one_letter_code
_entity_poly.pdbx_strand_id
1 'polypeptide(L)'
;MVILKPTDDGSEVPAWIERKGSNFREYQNTLFFALADTAAFGKMREDVKTYLALQEIEAMVKSGEMAQLETKKDEIQRRLRDIRRDFSYNVRRMYHTLQFGSR
;
A
#
# COMPACT_ATOMS: atom_id res chain seq x y z
N MET A 1 17.75 2.30 2.61
CA MET A 1 16.48 1.54 2.62
C MET A 1 15.84 1.71 1.25
N VAL A 2 15.49 0.62 0.59
CA VAL A 2 14.82 0.61 -0.72
C VAL A 2 13.40 0.10 -0.48
N ILE A 3 12.40 0.86 -0.94
CA ILE A 3 10.99 0.44 -0.89
C ILE A 3 10.61 0.02 -2.30
N LEU A 4 10.31 -1.27 -2.47
CA LEU A 4 9.95 -1.80 -3.77
C LEU A 4 8.47 -1.55 -4.05
N LYS A 5 8.12 -1.43 -5.34
CA LYS A 5 6.72 -1.28 -5.73
C LYS A 5 5.94 -2.52 -5.28
N PRO A 6 4.67 -2.42 -4.91
CA PRO A 6 3.90 -3.59 -4.50
C PRO A 6 3.70 -4.68 -5.57
N THR A 7 4.00 -4.35 -6.83
CA THR A 7 3.98 -5.28 -7.97
C THR A 7 5.33 -5.96 -8.21
N ASP A 8 6.35 -5.58 -7.45
CA ASP A 8 7.70 -6.11 -7.53
C ASP A 8 7.82 -7.29 -6.56
N ASP A 9 8.24 -8.44 -7.06
CA ASP A 9 8.40 -9.67 -6.27
C ASP A 9 9.78 -9.76 -5.59
N GLY A 10 10.63 -8.74 -5.79
CA GLY A 10 11.98 -8.71 -5.23
C GLY A 10 12.96 -9.64 -5.95
N SER A 11 12.61 -10.17 -7.12
CA SER A 11 13.48 -11.08 -7.89
C SER A 11 14.84 -10.45 -8.27
N GLU A 12 14.91 -9.12 -8.39
CA GLU A 12 16.16 -8.39 -8.68
C GLU A 12 17.01 -8.07 -7.44
N VAL A 13 16.48 -8.24 -6.22
CA VAL A 13 17.16 -7.92 -4.96
C VAL A 13 18.55 -8.59 -4.86
N PRO A 14 18.73 -9.89 -5.22
CA PRO A 14 20.04 -10.54 -5.20
C PRO A 14 21.09 -9.83 -6.09
N ALA A 15 20.70 -9.37 -7.28
CA ALA A 15 21.61 -8.69 -8.21
C ALA A 15 22.10 -7.33 -7.68
N TRP A 16 21.29 -6.67 -6.84
CA TRP A 16 21.65 -5.41 -6.19
C TRP A 16 22.62 -5.61 -5.02
N ILE A 17 22.55 -6.78 -4.37
CA ILE A 17 23.45 -7.18 -3.28
C ILE A 17 24.80 -7.64 -3.84
N GLU A 18 24.80 -8.41 -4.94
CA GLU A 18 25.98 -9.09 -5.50
C GLU A 18 26.76 -8.29 -6.56
N ARG A 19 26.81 -6.95 -6.51
CA ARG A 19 27.52 -6.19 -7.55
C ARG A 19 29.04 -6.50 -7.52
N LYS A 20 29.46 -7.48 -8.34
CA LYS A 20 30.81 -8.06 -8.45
C LYS A 20 31.86 -6.99 -8.75
N GLY A 21 32.65 -6.62 -7.74
CA GLY A 21 33.92 -5.94 -7.94
C GLY A 21 34.99 -6.97 -8.32
N SER A 22 35.88 -6.64 -9.26
CA SER A 22 36.96 -7.53 -9.73
C SER A 22 38.10 -7.75 -8.71
N ASN A 23 37.97 -7.27 -7.47
CA ASN A 23 39.02 -7.31 -6.45
C ASN A 23 38.49 -7.86 -5.11
N PHE A 24 39.34 -8.63 -4.43
CA PHE A 24 39.15 -9.43 -3.20
C PHE A 24 38.50 -8.70 -1.98
N ARG A 25 38.27 -7.39 -2.05
CA ARG A 25 37.46 -6.66 -1.06
C ARG A 25 36.05 -6.48 -1.63
N GLU A 26 35.27 -7.54 -1.61
CA GLU A 26 33.82 -7.48 -1.79
C GLU A 26 33.20 -6.69 -0.62
N TYR A 27 32.93 -5.41 -0.83
CA TYR A 27 32.06 -4.68 0.07
C TYR A 27 30.62 -5.08 -0.23
N GLN A 28 30.06 -6.01 0.54
CA GLN A 28 28.62 -6.21 0.55
C GLN A 28 27.98 -4.94 1.13
N ASN A 29 27.25 -4.19 0.30
CA ASN A 29 26.46 -3.06 0.78
C ASN A 29 25.31 -3.60 1.63
N THR A 30 25.20 -3.17 2.89
CA THR A 30 24.05 -3.49 3.73
C THR A 30 22.83 -2.69 3.24
N LEU A 31 22.08 -3.27 2.32
CA LEU A 31 20.81 -2.73 1.84
C LEU A 31 19.64 -3.41 2.55
N PHE A 32 18.67 -2.60 2.97
CA PHE A 32 17.39 -3.06 3.54
C PHE A 32 16.30 -2.85 2.50
N PHE A 33 15.57 -3.91 2.17
CA PHE A 33 14.47 -3.88 1.21
C PHE A 33 13.14 -4.08 1.93
N ALA A 34 12.20 -3.15 1.72
CA ALA A 34 10.83 -3.31 2.15
C ALA A 34 10.00 -3.83 0.97
N LEU A 35 9.54 -5.07 1.08
CA LEU A 35 8.65 -5.72 0.11
C LEU A 35 7.21 -5.57 0.59
N ALA A 36 6.29 -5.31 -0.33
CA ALA A 36 4.88 -5.28 -0.01
C ALA A 36 4.34 -6.71 0.10
N ASP A 37 3.56 -6.97 1.15
CA ASP A 37 2.65 -8.11 1.16
C ASP A 37 1.58 -7.90 0.06
N THR A 38 1.55 -8.81 -0.93
CA THR A 38 0.68 -8.72 -2.11
C THR A 38 -0.80 -8.84 -1.76
N ALA A 39 -1.15 -9.63 -0.74
CA ALA A 39 -2.52 -9.73 -0.25
C ALA A 39 -2.94 -8.45 0.48
N ALA A 40 -2.05 -7.88 1.30
CA ALA A 40 -2.28 -6.60 1.95
C ALA A 40 -2.43 -5.46 0.93
N PHE A 41 -1.62 -5.45 -0.12
CA PHE A 41 -1.73 -4.50 -1.23
C PHE A 41 -3.06 -4.65 -1.97
N GLY A 42 -3.48 -5.89 -2.27
CA GLY A 42 -4.77 -6.18 -2.89
C GLY A 42 -5.92 -5.59 -2.08
N LYS A 43 -5.94 -5.83 -0.77
CA LYS A 43 -6.92 -5.23 0.14
C LYS A 43 -6.87 -3.70 0.13
N MET A 44 -5.69 -3.11 0.26
CA MET A 44 -5.53 -1.65 0.24
C MET A 44 -6.05 -1.02 -1.06
N ARG A 45 -5.83 -1.68 -2.20
CA ARG A 45 -6.36 -1.22 -3.49
C ARG A 45 -7.89 -1.22 -3.51
N GLU A 46 -8.53 -2.26 -2.99
CA GLU A 46 -10.00 -2.32 -2.89
C GLU A 46 -10.55 -1.30 -1.88
N ASP A 47 -9.85 -1.05 -0.77
CA ASP A 47 -10.21 0.00 0.19
C ASP A 47 -10.17 1.39 -0.48
N VAL A 48 -9.15 1.68 -1.29
CA VAL A 48 -9.03 2.94 -2.06
C VAL A 48 -10.18 3.08 -3.07
N LYS A 49 -10.48 2.03 -3.84
CA LYS A 49 -11.62 2.05 -4.78
C LYS A 49 -12.93 2.32 -4.06
N THR A 50 -13.15 1.63 -2.93
CA THR A 50 -14.35 1.81 -2.12
C THR A 50 -14.43 3.23 -1.58
N TYR A 51 -13.31 3.81 -1.12
CA TYR A 51 -13.25 5.18 -0.65
C TYR A 51 -13.65 6.19 -1.74
N LEU A 52 -13.07 6.06 -2.94
CA LEU A 52 -13.37 6.95 -4.07
C LEU A 52 -14.84 6.85 -4.49
N ALA A 53 -15.37 5.62 -4.59
CA ALA A 53 -16.79 5.41 -4.89
C ALA A 53 -17.71 6.02 -3.82
N LEU A 54 -17.37 5.86 -2.53
CA LEU A 54 -18.16 6.46 -1.44
C LEU A 54 -18.06 7.99 -1.43
N GLN A 55 -16.93 8.59 -1.82
CA GLN A 55 -16.82 10.04 -1.97
C GLN A 55 -17.72 10.56 -3.09
N GLU A 56 -17.75 9.86 -4.23
CA GLU A 56 -18.61 10.22 -5.37
C GLU A 56 -20.09 10.12 -4.98
N ILE A 57 -20.48 9.02 -4.31
CA ILE A 57 -21.85 8.85 -3.80
C ILE A 57 -22.19 9.96 -2.79
N GLU A 58 -21.28 10.29 -1.85
CA GLU A 58 -21.52 11.36 -0.89
C GLU A 58 -21.74 12.70 -1.58
N ALA A 59 -21.00 13.00 -2.65
CA ALA A 59 -21.17 14.20 -3.45
C ALA A 59 -22.53 14.23 -4.17
N MET A 60 -22.93 13.13 -4.81
CA MET A 60 -24.25 13.01 -5.48
C MET A 60 -25.43 13.10 -4.51
N VAL A 61 -25.27 12.58 -3.28
CA VAL A 61 -26.28 12.75 -2.22
C VAL A 61 -26.37 14.23 -1.83
N LYS A 62 -25.23 14.89 -1.60
CA LYS A 62 -25.19 16.32 -1.24
C LYS A 62 -25.72 17.23 -2.35
N SER A 63 -25.56 16.89 -3.62
CA SER A 63 -26.12 17.65 -4.75
C SER A 63 -27.62 17.41 -4.95
N GLY A 64 -28.20 16.40 -4.30
CA GLY A 64 -29.61 16.02 -4.45
C GLY A 64 -29.88 15.08 -5.62
N GLU A 65 -28.86 14.68 -6.40
CA GLU A 65 -28.97 13.72 -7.51
C GLU A 65 -29.35 12.32 -7.03
N MET A 66 -29.03 11.98 -5.78
CA MET A 66 -29.40 10.70 -5.14
C MET A 66 -30.21 10.91 -3.85
N ALA A 67 -31.35 11.60 -3.94
CA ALA A 67 -32.24 11.85 -2.80
C ALA A 67 -32.67 10.56 -2.06
N GLN A 68 -32.80 9.43 -2.76
CA GLN A 68 -33.12 8.12 -2.18
C GLN A 68 -32.07 7.61 -1.17
N LEU A 69 -30.83 8.11 -1.24
CA LEU A 69 -29.73 7.71 -0.35
C LEU A 69 -29.48 8.70 0.81
N GLU A 70 -30.30 9.75 0.98
CA GLU A 70 -30.15 10.67 2.12
C GLU A 70 -30.28 9.94 3.47
N THR A 71 -31.16 8.94 3.57
CA THR A 71 -31.29 8.07 4.76
C THR A 71 -30.02 7.26 5.07
N LYS A 72 -29.11 7.12 4.09
CA LYS A 72 -27.85 6.36 4.18
C LYS A 72 -26.62 7.25 4.34
N LYS A 73 -26.79 8.58 4.39
CA LYS A 73 -25.70 9.55 4.50
C LYS A 73 -24.79 9.30 5.69
N ASP A 74 -25.36 9.03 6.86
CA ASP A 74 -24.58 8.74 8.07
C ASP A 74 -23.75 7.46 7.95
N GLU A 75 -24.29 6.45 7.25
CA GLU A 75 -23.59 5.19 6.96
C GLU A 75 -22.40 5.44 6.01
N ILE A 76 -22.63 6.19 4.92
CA ILE A 76 -21.59 6.57 3.94
C ILE A 76 -20.46 7.33 4.65
N GLN A 77 -20.80 8.33 5.46
CA GLN A 77 -19.82 9.11 6.20
C GLN A 77 -19.06 8.29 7.24
N ARG A 78 -19.73 7.36 7.92
CA ARG A 78 -19.07 6.45 8.86
C ARG A 78 -18.03 5.58 8.13
N ARG A 79 -18.42 4.96 7.01
CA ARG A 79 -17.52 4.11 6.22
C ARG A 79 -16.33 4.89 5.66
N LEU A 80 -16.55 6.12 5.17
CA LEU A 80 -15.45 7.01 4.74
C LEU A 80 -14.46 7.29 5.87
N ARG A 81 -14.94 7.57 7.08
CA ARG A 81 -14.09 7.80 8.26
C ARG A 81 -13.32 6.54 8.66
N ASP A 82 -13.97 5.38 8.65
CA ASP A 82 -13.33 4.12 9.02
C ASP A 82 -12.19 3.77 8.06
N ILE A 83 -12.44 3.83 6.74
CA ILE A 83 -11.39 3.58 5.73
C ILE A 83 -10.23 4.56 5.89
N ARG A 84 -10.52 5.85 6.13
CA ARG A 84 -9.48 6.87 6.30
C ARG A 84 -8.65 6.66 7.57
N ARG A 85 -9.28 6.26 8.69
CA ARG A 85 -8.59 5.96 9.94
C ARG A 85 -7.63 4.79 9.77
N ASP A 86 -8.08 3.75 9.07
CA ASP A 86 -7.34 2.49 8.98
C ASP A 86 -6.25 2.55 7.88
N PHE A 87 -6.28 3.56 7.00
CA PHE A 87 -5.35 3.71 5.88
C PHE A 87 -3.87 3.67 6.29
N SER A 88 -3.48 4.48 7.27
CA SER A 88 -2.08 4.56 7.74
C SER A 88 -1.60 3.28 8.41
N TYR A 89 -2.52 2.53 9.02
CA TYR A 89 -2.22 1.23 9.60
C TYR A 89 -2.03 0.18 8.50
N ASN A 90 -2.93 0.16 7.50
CA ASN A 90 -2.87 -0.78 6.38
C ASN A 90 -1.59 -0.60 5.54
N VAL A 91 -1.16 0.65 5.29
CA VAL A 91 0.10 0.94 4.58
C VAL A 91 1.31 0.39 5.33
N ARG A 92 1.39 0.62 6.65
CA ARG A 92 2.50 0.12 7.47
C ARG A 92 2.51 -1.40 7.54
N ARG A 93 1.33 -2.00 7.68
CA ARG A 93 1.18 -3.46 7.65
C ARG A 93 1.60 -4.04 6.30
N MET A 94 1.42 -3.32 5.20
CA MET A 94 1.84 -3.80 3.88
C MET A 94 3.37 -3.93 3.77
N TYR A 95 4.14 -3.03 4.37
CA TYR A 95 5.62 -3.03 4.33
C TYR A 95 6.28 -3.53 5.62
N HIS A 96 5.61 -4.41 6.37
CA HIS A 96 6.11 -4.86 7.67
C HIS A 96 7.29 -5.84 7.58
N THR A 97 7.52 -6.43 6.41
CA THR A 97 8.60 -7.39 6.18
C THR A 97 9.81 -6.69 5.57
N LEU A 98 10.95 -6.79 6.26
CA LEU A 98 12.24 -6.35 5.75
C LEU A 98 13.03 -7.56 5.26
N GLN A 99 13.50 -7.51 4.03
CA GLN A 99 14.49 -8.45 3.52
C GLN A 99 15.87 -7.81 3.65
N PHE A 100 16.78 -8.57 4.26
CA PHE A 100 18.19 -8.21 4.37
C PHE A 100 18.94 -8.94 3.26
N GLY A 101 19.88 -8.25 2.62
CA GLY A 101 20.92 -8.94 1.89
C GLY A 101 21.85 -9.60 2.91
N SER A 102 21.72 -10.90 3.12
CA SER A 102 22.64 -11.66 3.97
C SER A 102 23.62 -12.46 3.11
N ARG A 103 24.87 -12.41 3.58
CA ARG A 103 26.03 -13.23 3.25
C ARG A 103 25.74 -14.69 2.88
#